data_AF-A0A7W1ULS4-F1
#
_entry.id   AF-A0A7W1ULS4-F1
#
_cell.length_a   1.000
_cell.length_b   1.000
_cell.length_c   1.000
_cell.angle_alpha   90.00
_cell.angle_beta   90.00
_cell.angle_gamma   90.00
#
_symmetry.space_group_name_H-M   'P 1'
#
loop_
_entity.id
_entity.type
_entity.pdbx_description
1 polymer ?
#
loop_
_entity_poly.entity_id
_entity_poly.type
_entity_poly.pdbx_seq_one_letter_code
_entity_poly.pdbx_strand_id
1 'polypeptide(L)'
;MRTHWLLAALAGLALFAPEIASAQAPNLAGSWVRHAEGSDDINAKINEATARMNFALRGIGRSRLRKTNTPYQRVAIAYNAQQVTITTDGRSAIQTPANGTP
;
A
#
# COMPACT_ATOMS: atom_id res chain seq x y z
N MET A 1 -58.16 -27.25 24.71
CA MET A 1 -57.95 -25.92 24.09
C MET A 1 -56.56 -25.44 24.46
N ARG A 2 -55.76 -25.05 23.45
CA ARG A 2 -54.68 -24.03 23.50
C ARG A 2 -53.65 -24.21 24.62
N THR A 3 -52.43 -24.70 24.37
CA THR A 3 -51.20 -23.86 24.50
C THR A 3 -49.91 -24.64 24.17
N HIS A 4 -49.79 -25.35 23.03
CA HIS A 4 -48.55 -26.12 22.75
C HIS A 4 -47.84 -25.70 21.45
N TRP A 5 -48.40 -24.76 20.70
CA TRP A 5 -47.91 -24.36 19.38
C TRP A 5 -47.09 -23.07 19.35
N LEU A 6 -46.77 -22.47 20.51
CA LEU A 6 -46.00 -21.22 20.57
C LEU A 6 -44.53 -21.39 20.98
N LEU A 7 -44.13 -22.56 21.48
CA LEU A 7 -42.75 -22.81 21.89
C LEU A 7 -41.85 -23.34 20.77
N ALA A 8 -42.41 -23.95 19.72
CA ALA A 8 -41.63 -24.50 18.61
C ALA A 8 -41.17 -23.43 17.59
N ALA A 9 -41.78 -22.25 17.58
CA ALA A 9 -41.48 -21.21 16.59
C ALA A 9 -40.26 -20.33 16.98
N LEU A 10 -39.81 -20.35 18.23
CA LEU A 10 -38.70 -19.50 18.69
C LEU A 10 -37.30 -20.15 18.57
N ALA A 11 -37.22 -21.46 18.36
CA ALA A 11 -35.94 -22.18 18.35
C ALA A 11 -35.20 -22.15 16.99
N GLY A 12 -35.87 -21.70 15.91
CA GLY A 12 -35.31 -21.72 14.56
C GLY A 12 -34.51 -20.48 14.14
N LEU A 13 -34.50 -19.41 14.96
CA LEU A 13 -34.01 -18.09 14.53
C LEU A 13 -32.55 -17.76 14.93
N ALA A 14 -31.79 -18.73 15.46
CA ALA A 14 -30.47 -18.48 16.05
C ALA A 14 -29.26 -18.89 15.18
N LEU A 15 -29.44 -19.38 13.96
CA LEU A 15 -28.35 -19.99 13.17
C LEU A 15 -27.76 -19.12 12.05
N PHE A 16 -28.24 -17.89 11.85
CA PHE A 16 -27.64 -16.97 10.89
C PHE A 16 -26.90 -15.86 11.62
N ALA A 17 -25.77 -16.20 12.23
CA ALA A 17 -24.78 -15.19 12.57
C ALA A 17 -24.28 -14.61 11.24
N PRO A 18 -24.40 -13.29 10.99
CA PRO A 18 -23.75 -12.69 9.84
C PRO A 18 -22.25 -12.86 10.05
N GLU A 19 -21.59 -13.64 9.20
CA GLU A 19 -20.14 -13.54 9.06
C GLU A 19 -19.86 -12.12 8.57
N ILE A 20 -19.39 -11.28 9.48
CA ILE A 20 -18.86 -9.98 9.13
C ILE A 20 -17.61 -10.30 8.30
N ALA A 21 -17.73 -10.17 6.98
CA ALA A 21 -16.60 -10.23 6.08
C ALA A 21 -15.62 -9.14 6.49
N SER A 22 -14.57 -9.50 7.21
CA SER A 22 -13.46 -8.61 7.46
C SER A 22 -12.69 -8.48 6.16
N ALA A 23 -12.50 -7.24 5.69
CA ALA A 23 -11.57 -7.01 4.60
C ALA A 23 -10.18 -7.50 5.07
N GLN A 24 -9.63 -8.55 4.46
CA GLN A 24 -8.22 -8.85 4.63
C GLN A 24 -7.48 -7.61 4.12
N ALA A 25 -6.92 -6.84 5.05
CA ALA A 25 -6.01 -5.78 4.71
C ALA A 25 -4.91 -6.41 3.83
N PRO A 26 -4.63 -5.86 2.63
CA PRO A 26 -3.59 -6.41 1.78
C PRO A 26 -2.31 -6.50 2.60
N ASN A 27 -1.82 -7.72 2.81
CA ASN A 27 -0.61 -7.94 3.56
C ASN A 27 0.58 -7.55 2.68
N LEU A 28 0.95 -6.28 2.75
CA LEU A 28 2.13 -5.74 2.09
C LEU A 28 3.40 -6.08 2.86
N ALA A 29 3.41 -7.06 3.79
CA ALA A 29 4.64 -7.51 4.43
C ALA A 29 5.42 -8.45 3.51
N GLY A 30 6.74 -8.31 3.47
CA GLY A 30 7.60 -9.14 2.62
C GLY A 30 8.76 -8.37 1.99
N SER A 31 9.33 -8.98 0.95
CA SER A 31 10.37 -8.37 0.12
C SER A 31 9.97 -8.43 -1.35
N TRP A 32 10.09 -7.31 -2.04
CA TRP A 32 9.82 -7.17 -3.47
C TRP A 32 11.10 -6.79 -4.19
N VAL A 33 11.20 -7.29 -5.42
CA VAL A 33 12.24 -6.94 -6.38
C VAL A 33 11.58 -6.20 -7.53
N ARG A 34 12.26 -5.18 -8.04
CA ARG A 34 11.76 -4.40 -9.17
C ARG A 34 11.58 -5.29 -10.40
N HIS A 35 10.37 -5.29 -10.96
CA HIS A 35 10.10 -5.88 -12.26
C HIS A 35 10.31 -4.83 -13.35
N ALA A 36 11.51 -4.83 -13.94
CA ALA A 36 11.94 -3.74 -14.82
C ALA A 36 11.05 -3.52 -16.05
N GLU A 37 10.56 -4.61 -16.65
CA GLU A 37 9.75 -4.60 -17.88
C GLU A 37 8.30 -4.17 -17.64
N GLY A 38 7.77 -4.44 -16.44
CA GLY A 38 6.42 -4.02 -16.05
C GLY A 38 6.39 -2.74 -15.21
N SER A 39 7.52 -2.07 -15.02
CA SER A 39 7.61 -0.80 -14.30
C SER A 39 7.62 0.37 -15.27
N ASP A 40 7.14 1.53 -14.82
CA ASP A 40 7.23 2.78 -15.57
C ASP A 40 8.68 3.20 -15.85
N ASP A 41 8.87 3.92 -16.97
CA ASP A 41 10.12 4.60 -17.27
C ASP A 41 10.17 5.98 -16.59
N ILE A 42 10.94 6.06 -15.51
CA ILE A 42 11.16 7.29 -14.74
C ILE A 42 11.77 8.40 -15.62
N ASN A 43 12.63 8.08 -16.59
CA ASN A 43 13.21 9.11 -17.46
C ASN A 43 12.15 9.71 -18.39
N ALA A 44 11.24 8.91 -18.93
CA ALA A 44 10.11 9.40 -19.70
C ALA A 44 9.24 10.34 -18.84
N LYS A 45 8.94 9.96 -17.59
CA LYS A 45 8.16 10.79 -16.67
C LYS A 45 8.85 12.09 -16.27
N ILE A 46 10.17 12.07 -16.08
CA ILE A 46 10.97 13.29 -15.84
C ILE A 46 10.95 14.22 -17.07
N ASN A 47 11.04 13.65 -18.27
CA ASN A 47 10.97 14.42 -19.51
C ASN A 47 9.59 15.07 -19.69
N GLU A 48 8.52 14.35 -19.40
CA GLU A 48 7.15 14.84 -19.40
C GLU A 48 6.98 16.01 -18.39
N ALA A 49 7.39 15.80 -17.13
CA ALA A 49 7.27 16.80 -16.07
C ALA A 49 8.05 18.09 -16.36
N THR A 50 9.16 18.01 -17.10
CA THR A 50 10.01 19.16 -17.44
C THR A 50 9.71 19.76 -18.82
N ALA A 51 8.75 19.19 -19.57
CA ALA A 51 8.46 19.60 -20.94
C ALA A 51 8.02 21.08 -21.04
N ARG A 52 7.25 21.56 -20.06
CA ARG A 52 6.74 22.94 -20.05
C ARG A 52 7.75 23.98 -19.56
N MET A 53 8.93 23.55 -19.11
CA MET A 53 9.99 24.45 -18.66
C MET A 53 10.74 25.06 -19.85
N ASN A 54 11.27 26.27 -19.67
CA ASN A 54 12.22 26.86 -20.61
C ASN A 54 13.51 26.01 -20.69
N PHE A 55 14.28 26.15 -21.77
CA PHE A 55 15.42 25.28 -22.08
C PHE A 55 16.45 25.20 -20.94
N ALA A 56 16.79 26.33 -20.33
CA ALA A 56 17.77 26.40 -19.24
C ALA A 56 17.26 25.70 -17.97
N LEU A 57 16.04 26.01 -17.54
CA LEU A 57 15.44 25.39 -16.35
C LEU A 57 15.13 23.91 -16.56
N ARG A 58 14.80 23.50 -17.79
CA ARG A 58 14.57 22.09 -18.13
C ARG A 58 15.79 21.23 -17.85
N GLY A 59 17.00 21.70 -18.19
CA GLY A 59 18.24 21.00 -17.88
C GLY A 59 18.45 20.80 -16.37
N ILE A 60 18.25 21.88 -15.59
CA ILE A 60 18.37 21.84 -14.12
C ILE A 60 17.30 20.92 -13.51
N GLY A 61 16.05 21.05 -13.94
CA GLY A 61 14.92 20.24 -13.48
C GLY A 61 15.16 18.75 -13.71
N ARG A 62 15.58 18.36 -14.92
CA ARG A 62 15.93 16.97 -15.24
C ARG A 62 17.04 16.43 -14.34
N SER A 63 18.11 17.20 -14.17
CA SER A 63 19.25 16.80 -13.34
C SER A 63 18.83 16.57 -11.89
N ARG A 64 18.07 17.50 -11.30
CA ARG A 64 17.56 17.40 -9.93
C ARG A 64 16.63 16.21 -9.76
N LEU A 65 15.66 16.03 -10.66
CA LEU A 65 14.69 14.94 -10.57
C LEU A 65 15.34 13.56 -10.74
N ARG A 66 16.31 13.41 -11.65
CA ARG A 66 17.04 12.13 -11.81
C ARG A 66 17.80 11.75 -10.55
N LYS A 67 18.40 12.73 -9.86
CA LYS A 67 19.15 12.50 -8.62
C LYS A 67 18.26 12.00 -7.48
N THR A 68 17.02 12.47 -7.39
CA THR A 68 16.12 12.10 -6.29
C THR A 68 15.23 10.89 -6.59
N ASN A 69 14.96 10.61 -7.87
CA ASN A 69 14.08 9.54 -8.33
C ASN A 69 14.86 8.38 -8.98
N THR A 70 15.85 7.85 -8.28
CA THR A 70 16.50 6.60 -8.73
C THR A 70 15.60 5.42 -8.36
N PRO A 71 15.29 4.51 -9.29
CA PRO A 71 14.44 3.35 -8.99
C PRO A 71 15.14 2.39 -8.03
N TYR A 72 14.44 2.05 -6.95
CA TYR A 72 14.87 1.00 -6.04
C TYR A 72 14.81 -0.36 -6.71
N GLN A 73 15.84 -1.18 -6.53
CA GLN A 73 15.86 -2.56 -7.01
C GLN A 73 15.17 -3.51 -6.03
N ARG A 74 15.22 -3.20 -4.73
CA ARG A 74 14.62 -4.03 -3.68
C ARG A 74 13.92 -3.17 -2.65
N VAL A 75 12.76 -3.62 -2.23
CA VAL A 75 11.99 -3.04 -1.13
C VAL A 75 11.66 -4.16 -0.15
N ALA A 76 11.79 -3.91 1.14
CA ALA A 76 11.31 -4.80 2.18
C ALA A 76 10.42 -4.00 3.14
N ILE A 77 9.26 -4.54 3.46
CA ILE A 77 8.26 -3.91 4.33
C ILE A 77 8.00 -4.92 5.43
N ALA A 78 8.26 -4.50 6.64
CA ALA A 78 8.01 -5.27 7.84
C ALA A 78 6.99 -4.55 8.70
N TYR A 79 6.05 -5.31 9.25
CA TYR A 79 5.05 -4.83 10.19
C TYR A 79 5.33 -5.43 11.56
N ASN A 80 5.24 -4.61 12.60
CA ASN A 80 5.01 -5.07 13.96
C ASN A 80 3.76 -4.35 14.51
N ALA A 81 3.38 -4.64 15.76
CA ALA A 81 2.15 -4.10 16.35
C ALA A 81 2.15 -2.56 16.49
N GLN A 82 3.31 -1.92 16.50
CA GLN A 82 3.48 -0.49 16.74
C GLN A 82 3.94 0.27 15.49
N GLN A 83 4.58 -0.40 14.55
CA GLN A 83 5.41 0.23 13.54
C GLN A 83 5.43 -0.53 12.21
N VAL A 84 5.50 0.24 11.12
CA VAL A 84 5.84 -0.22 9.77
C VAL A 84 7.26 0.25 9.46
N THR A 85 8.10 -0.66 9.00
CA THR A 85 9.46 -0.35 8.54
C THR A 85 9.57 -0.66 7.05
N ILE A 86 10.00 0.32 6.27
CA ILE A 86 10.25 0.19 4.83
C ILE A 86 11.75 0.35 4.59
N THR A 87 12.39 -0.70 4.12
CA THR A 87 13.82 -0.71 3.77
C THR A 87 13.96 -0.75 2.26
N THR A 88 14.81 0.13 1.72
CA THR A 88 15.12 0.20 0.28
C THR A 88 16.62 0.09 0.07
N ASP A 89 17.05 -0.21 -1.15
CA ASP A 89 18.47 -0.12 -1.51
C ASP A 89 18.98 1.33 -1.49
N GLY A 90 20.17 1.52 -0.88
CA GLY A 90 20.90 2.79 -0.92
C GLY A 90 20.36 3.93 -0.04
N ARG A 91 19.36 3.68 0.82
CA ARG A 91 18.84 4.68 1.78
C ARG A 91 18.55 4.04 3.15
N SER A 92 18.53 4.88 4.19
CA SER A 92 18.09 4.48 5.52
C SER A 92 16.63 4.02 5.51
N ALA A 93 16.30 3.07 6.38
CA ALA A 93 14.94 2.58 6.51
C ALA A 93 13.99 3.70 6.96
N ILE A 94 12.79 3.73 6.36
CA ILE A 94 11.70 4.61 6.73
C ILE A 94 10.85 3.89 7.77
N GLN A 95 10.45 4.61 8.81
CA GLN A 95 9.77 4.07 9.97
C GLN A 95 8.54 4.91 10.26
N THR A 96 7.37 4.28 10.32
CA THR A 96 6.10 4.96 10.57
C THR A 96 5.30 4.20 11.63
N PRO A 97 4.44 4.86 12.42
CA PRO A 97 3.47 4.18 13.27
C PRO A 97 2.55 3.28 12.46
N ALA A 98 2.22 2.10 12.99
CA ALA A 98 1.32 1.13 12.33
C ALA A 98 -0.13 1.59 12.26
N ASN A 99 -0.51 2.56 13.09
CA ASN A 99 -1.85 3.16 13.15
C ASN A 99 -2.03 4.35 12.20
N GLY A 100 -1.03 4.71 11.41
CA GLY A 100 -1.11 5.80 10.43
C GLY A 100 -1.11 7.22 11.01
N THR A 101 -0.80 7.39 12.31
CA THR A 101 -0.60 8.74 12.87
C THR A 101 0.72 9.34 12.36
N PRO A 102 0.74 10.61 11.90
CA PRO A 102 1.94 11.28 11.41
C PRO A 102 2.99 11.54 12.49
#